data_AF-A0A2V9M8D2-F1
#
_entry.id   AF-A0A2V9M8D2-F1
#
_cell.length_a   1.000
_cell.length_b   1.000
_cell.length_c   1.000
_cell.angle_alpha   90.00
_cell.angle_beta   90.00
_cell.angle_gamma   90.00
#
_symmetry.space_group_name_H-M   'P 1'
#
loop_
_entity.id
_entity.type
_entity.pdbx_description
1 polymer ?
#
loop_
_entity_poly.entity_id
_entity_poly.type
_entity_poly.pdbx_seq_one_letter_code
_entity_poly.pdbx_strand_id
1 'polypeptide(L)'
;MRVWKMDIGEGAIISRSAKLDKTNPRGIHIGKYSVVAFGAAILTHDWVNDRNRDVRIGDNCFIGAHAIILPGVTIGDNCIVSAASVVARDIPAGSLVAGNPARVVESNVKTTHYGIRVRERIEPPESHYVESRNPAEPRQR
;
A
#
# COMPACT_ATOMS: atom_id res chain seq x y z
N MET A 1 -11.29 14.27 -7.13
CA MET A 1 -12.78 14.23 -7.13
C MET A 1 -13.27 14.30 -5.69
N ARG A 2 -14.35 15.03 -5.38
CA ARG A 2 -14.96 15.01 -4.04
C ARG A 2 -16.12 14.03 -3.99
N VAL A 3 -16.03 13.03 -3.13
CA VAL A 3 -17.05 11.98 -2.94
C VAL A 3 -17.48 12.04 -1.48
N TRP A 4 -18.74 12.37 -1.18
CA TRP A 4 -19.21 12.60 0.20
C TRP A 4 -18.37 13.64 0.98
N LYS A 5 -17.78 14.63 0.29
CA LYS A 5 -16.80 15.61 0.82
C LYS A 5 -15.44 15.03 1.23
N MET A 6 -15.13 13.77 0.92
CA MET A 6 -13.77 13.23 0.97
C MET A 6 -12.91 13.88 -0.12
N ASP A 7 -11.63 14.08 0.16
CA ASP A 7 -10.66 14.55 -0.84
C ASP A 7 -9.92 13.33 -1.43
N ILE A 8 -10.35 12.92 -2.63
CA ILE A 8 -9.80 11.76 -3.35
C ILE A 8 -8.99 12.23 -4.56
N GLY A 9 -7.70 11.89 -4.54
CA GLY A 9 -6.73 12.19 -5.58
C GLY A 9 -7.06 11.54 -6.92
N GLU A 10 -6.55 12.15 -7.99
CA GLU A 10 -6.66 11.61 -9.34
C GLU A 10 -6.05 10.20 -9.44
N GLY A 11 -6.74 9.30 -10.13
CA GLY A 11 -6.28 7.92 -10.31
C GLY A 11 -6.26 7.08 -9.04
N ALA A 12 -6.69 7.59 -7.88
CA ALA A 12 -6.81 6.77 -6.68
C ALA A 12 -7.81 5.63 -6.90
N ILE A 13 -7.48 4.43 -6.45
CA ILE A 13 -8.31 3.24 -6.58
C ILE A 13 -8.76 2.81 -5.19
N ILE A 14 -10.07 2.73 -5.00
CA ILE A 14 -10.66 2.31 -3.73
C ILE A 14 -11.51 1.09 -4.02
N SER A 15 -11.17 -0.04 -3.41
CA SER A 15 -11.98 -1.26 -3.53
C SER A 15 -13.41 -1.01 -3.05
N ARG A 16 -14.39 -1.59 -3.75
CA ARG A 16 -15.81 -1.51 -3.36
C ARG A 16 -16.09 -2.04 -1.96
N SER A 17 -15.22 -2.91 -1.43
CA SER A 17 -15.35 -3.48 -0.08
C SER A 17 -14.54 -2.74 0.98
N ALA A 18 -13.75 -1.72 0.61
CA ALA A 18 -13.07 -0.86 1.58
C ALA A 18 -14.10 -0.14 2.48
N LYS A 19 -13.73 0.04 3.75
CA LYS A 19 -14.56 0.68 4.77
C LYS A 19 -14.02 2.08 5.03
N LEU A 20 -14.54 3.04 4.28
CA LEU A 20 -14.30 4.45 4.54
C LEU A 20 -15.28 4.94 5.60
N ASP A 21 -14.77 5.65 6.59
CA ASP A 21 -15.58 6.24 7.63
C ASP A 21 -16.59 7.27 7.07
N LYS A 22 -17.86 6.97 7.28
CA LYS A 22 -18.98 7.79 6.80
C LYS A 22 -19.51 8.77 7.84
N THR A 23 -19.06 8.70 9.08
CA THR A 23 -19.50 9.63 10.13
C THR A 23 -18.72 10.95 10.03
N ASN A 24 -17.46 10.92 9.56
CA ASN A 24 -16.66 12.10 9.25
C ASN A 24 -15.93 11.96 7.89
N PRO A 25 -16.66 11.89 6.78
CA PRO A 25 -16.08 11.63 5.46
C PRO A 25 -15.14 12.78 4.99
N ARG A 26 -15.36 14.01 5.45
CA ARG A 26 -14.47 15.15 5.17
C ARG A 26 -13.07 15.02 5.76
N GLY A 27 -12.87 14.12 6.72
CA GLY A 27 -11.56 13.86 7.32
C GLY A 27 -10.72 12.88 6.51
N ILE A 28 -11.23 12.31 5.42
CA ILE A 28 -10.50 11.34 4.60
C ILE A 28 -9.85 12.05 3.42
N HIS A 29 -8.53 11.97 3.37
CA HIS A 29 -7.69 12.52 2.32
C HIS A 29 -6.83 11.39 1.72
N ILE A 30 -7.03 11.07 0.45
CA ILE A 30 -6.29 10.01 -0.26
C ILE A 30 -5.59 10.63 -1.47
N GLY A 31 -4.26 10.49 -1.53
CA GLY A 31 -3.41 11.02 -2.58
C GLY A 31 -3.62 10.34 -3.94
N LYS A 32 -2.95 10.91 -4.96
CA LYS A 32 -3.02 10.47 -6.35
C LYS A 32 -2.43 9.07 -6.51
N TYR A 33 -3.06 8.29 -7.38
CA TYR A 33 -2.63 6.92 -7.70
C TYR A 33 -2.40 6.03 -6.48
N SER A 34 -3.03 6.33 -5.35
CA SER A 34 -2.98 5.47 -4.16
C SER A 34 -4.09 4.43 -4.18
N VAL A 35 -3.81 3.25 -3.64
CA VAL A 35 -4.74 2.12 -3.62
C VAL A 35 -5.20 1.85 -2.19
N VAL A 36 -6.52 1.73 -2.01
CA VAL A 36 -7.13 1.16 -0.81
C VAL A 36 -7.70 -0.20 -1.17
N ALA A 37 -7.00 -1.26 -0.76
CA ALA A 37 -7.36 -2.64 -1.10
C ALA A 37 -8.63 -3.10 -0.36
N PHE A 38 -9.12 -4.27 -0.76
CA PHE A 38 -10.36 -4.83 -0.24
C PHE A 38 -10.33 -5.00 1.29
N GLY A 39 -11.46 -4.67 1.93
CA GLY A 39 -11.63 -4.82 3.38
C GLY A 39 -10.80 -3.87 4.25
N ALA A 40 -9.90 -3.04 3.69
CA ALA A 40 -9.17 -2.05 4.47
C ALA A 40 -10.13 -1.01 5.07
N ALA A 41 -9.87 -0.57 6.28
CA ALA A 41 -10.67 0.41 7.01
C ALA A 41 -9.88 1.70 7.24
N ILE A 42 -10.49 2.84 6.89
CA ILE A 42 -9.93 4.17 7.14
C ILE A 42 -10.88 4.87 8.11
N LEU A 43 -10.42 5.07 9.35
CA LEU A 43 -11.21 5.60 10.45
C LEU A 43 -10.79 7.04 10.75
N THR A 44 -11.75 7.94 10.84
CA THR A 44 -11.53 9.36 11.19
C THR A 44 -12.24 9.77 12.47
N HIS A 45 -13.10 8.91 13.00
CA HIS A 45 -13.79 9.07 14.28
C HIS A 45 -13.45 7.95 15.26
N ASP A 46 -13.47 8.27 16.55
CA ASP A 46 -13.41 7.33 17.67
C ASP A 46 -14.28 7.85 18.81
N TRP A 47 -15.34 7.11 19.15
CA TRP A 47 -16.29 7.44 20.22
C TRP A 47 -15.71 7.25 21.63
N VAL A 48 -14.81 6.29 21.81
CA VAL A 48 -14.25 5.98 23.14
C VAL A 48 -13.34 7.12 23.60
N ASN A 49 -12.63 7.74 22.65
CA ASN A 49 -11.69 8.81 22.94
C ASN A 49 -12.17 10.21 22.52
N ASP A 50 -13.44 10.34 22.09
CA ASP A 50 -14.03 11.57 21.54
C ASP A 50 -13.11 12.27 20.50
N ARG A 51 -12.61 11.47 19.54
CA ARG A 51 -11.69 11.96 18.50
C ARG A 51 -12.42 12.07 17.18
N ASN A 52 -12.28 13.23 16.57
CA ASN A 52 -12.61 13.49 15.18
C ASN A 52 -11.37 14.09 14.52
N ARG A 53 -10.61 13.27 13.81
CA ARG A 53 -9.30 13.62 13.28
C ARG A 53 -9.15 13.15 11.84
N ASP A 54 -8.54 14.00 11.03
CA ASP A 54 -8.25 13.69 9.64
C ASP A 54 -7.30 12.49 9.54
N VAL A 55 -7.52 11.65 8.53
CA VAL A 55 -6.54 10.67 8.06
C VAL A 55 -6.06 11.11 6.68
N ARG A 56 -4.73 11.14 6.52
CA ARG A 56 -4.06 11.56 5.30
C ARG A 56 -3.23 10.43 4.75
N ILE A 57 -3.48 10.06 3.50
CA ILE A 57 -2.69 9.08 2.76
C ILE A 57 -2.06 9.81 1.59
N GLY A 58 -0.74 9.75 1.49
CA GLY A 58 0.03 10.39 0.42
C GLY A 58 -0.20 9.77 -0.96
N ASP A 59 0.58 10.23 -1.92
CA ASP A 59 0.57 9.79 -3.31
C ASP A 59 1.31 8.45 -3.47
N ASN A 60 0.87 7.64 -4.44
CA ASN A 60 1.48 6.36 -4.80
C ASN A 60 1.58 5.35 -3.64
N CYS A 61 0.65 5.39 -2.69
CA CYS A 61 0.62 4.47 -1.57
C CYS A 61 -0.17 3.20 -1.89
N PHE A 62 0.19 2.09 -1.24
CA PHE A 62 -0.62 0.87 -1.23
C PHE A 62 -1.09 0.57 0.19
N ILE A 63 -2.40 0.60 0.42
CA ILE A 63 -3.02 0.19 1.67
C ILE A 63 -3.51 -1.25 1.52
N GLY A 64 -2.81 -2.17 2.17
CA GLY A 64 -3.03 -3.61 2.06
C GLY A 64 -4.41 -4.06 2.53
N ALA A 65 -4.82 -5.23 2.04
CA ALA A 65 -6.12 -5.80 2.34
C ALA A 65 -6.34 -5.94 3.84
N HIS A 66 -7.53 -5.57 4.32
CA HIS A 66 -7.90 -5.62 5.74
C HIS A 66 -6.99 -4.80 6.69
N ALA A 67 -6.13 -3.91 6.18
CA ALA A 67 -5.42 -2.97 7.04
C ALA A 67 -6.39 -1.97 7.69
N ILE A 68 -6.11 -1.55 8.92
CA ILE A 68 -6.89 -0.58 9.68
C ILE A 68 -6.03 0.66 9.92
N ILE A 69 -6.49 1.81 9.45
CA ILE A 69 -5.84 3.11 9.68
C ILE A 69 -6.66 3.86 10.73
N LEU A 70 -6.05 4.16 11.87
CA LEU A 70 -6.71 4.82 13.00
C LEU A 70 -6.81 6.34 12.81
N PRO A 71 -7.74 7.01 13.52
CA PRO A 71 -7.95 8.46 13.40
C PRO A 71 -6.70 9.28 13.69
N GLY A 72 -6.46 10.31 12.88
CA GLY A 72 -5.35 11.25 13.06
C GLY A 72 -4.03 10.84 12.40
N VAL A 73 -4.00 9.68 11.74
CA VAL A 73 -2.77 9.18 11.09
C VAL A 73 -2.50 9.89 9.77
N THR A 74 -1.25 10.29 9.58
CA THR A 74 -0.68 10.71 8.30
C THR A 74 0.29 9.66 7.77
N ILE A 75 0.03 9.16 6.58
CA ILE A 75 0.90 8.25 5.81
C ILE A 75 1.52 9.07 4.68
N GLY A 76 2.85 9.20 4.68
CA GLY A 76 3.58 9.91 3.62
C GLY A 76 3.52 9.19 2.27
N ASP A 77 4.06 9.84 1.24
CA ASP A 77 4.05 9.30 -0.13
C ASP A 77 4.87 8.00 -0.23
N ASN A 78 4.55 7.19 -1.25
CA ASN A 78 5.27 5.96 -1.59
C ASN A 78 5.32 4.92 -0.46
N CYS A 79 4.31 4.90 0.40
CA CYS A 79 4.22 3.94 1.49
C CYS A 79 3.50 2.65 1.09
N ILE A 80 3.92 1.55 1.69
CA ILE A 80 3.24 0.26 1.59
C ILE A 80 2.81 -0.18 3.00
N VAL A 81 1.50 -0.30 3.21
CA VAL A 81 0.93 -0.89 4.42
C VAL A 81 0.61 -2.35 4.12
N SER A 82 1.25 -3.27 4.83
CA SER A 82 1.00 -4.71 4.67
C SER A 82 -0.43 -5.07 5.05
N ALA A 83 -0.95 -6.15 4.46
CA ALA A 83 -2.27 -6.67 4.78
C ALA A 83 -2.45 -6.92 6.29
N ALA A 84 -3.67 -6.72 6.78
CA ALA A 84 -4.08 -6.89 8.19
C ALA A 84 -3.28 -6.07 9.23
N SER A 85 -2.55 -5.05 8.80
CA SER A 85 -1.80 -4.18 9.71
C SER A 85 -2.71 -3.15 10.40
N VAL A 86 -2.40 -2.77 11.64
CA VAL A 86 -3.11 -1.70 12.37
C VAL A 86 -2.20 -0.49 12.53
N VAL A 87 -2.44 0.55 11.74
CA VAL A 87 -1.64 1.77 11.73
C VAL A 87 -2.21 2.75 12.75
N ALA A 88 -1.46 2.91 13.85
CA ALA A 88 -1.86 3.73 15.00
C ALA A 88 -1.03 5.02 15.16
N ARG A 89 -0.08 5.27 14.25
CA ARG A 89 0.82 6.42 14.28
C ARG A 89 1.22 6.81 12.86
N ASP A 90 1.72 8.02 12.70
CA ASP A 90 2.19 8.53 11.42
C ASP A 90 3.29 7.66 10.82
N ILE A 91 3.26 7.54 9.50
CA ILE A 91 4.19 6.73 8.72
C ILE A 91 5.00 7.66 7.81
N PRO A 92 6.34 7.70 7.96
CA PRO A 92 7.20 8.48 7.07
C PRO A 92 7.09 8.02 5.62
N ALA A 93 7.25 8.94 4.67
CA ALA A 93 7.28 8.63 3.25
C ALA A 93 8.32 7.55 2.92
N GLY A 94 8.03 6.70 1.92
CA GLY A 94 8.91 5.61 1.51
C GLY A 94 9.08 4.52 2.57
N SER A 95 8.07 4.27 3.39
CA SER A 95 8.09 3.20 4.40
C SER A 95 7.27 2.00 3.97
N LEU A 96 7.77 0.78 4.24
CA LEU A 96 6.94 -0.41 4.35
C LEU A 96 6.65 -0.65 5.83
N VAL A 97 5.36 -0.78 6.16
CA VAL A 97 4.91 -1.08 7.52
C VAL A 97 4.14 -2.39 7.59
N ALA A 98 4.26 -3.08 8.72
CA ALA A 98 3.55 -4.33 8.97
C ALA A 98 3.24 -4.52 10.46
N GLY A 99 2.18 -5.27 10.75
CA GLY A 99 1.84 -5.77 12.09
C GLY A 99 0.72 -5.01 12.80
N ASN A 100 0.39 -5.47 14.01
CA ASN A 100 -0.58 -4.84 14.90
C ASN A 100 0.03 -4.73 16.31
N PRO A 101 0.45 -3.54 16.76
CA PRO A 101 0.44 -2.28 16.01
C PRO A 101 1.52 -2.26 14.92
N ALA A 102 1.26 -1.58 13.80
CA ALA A 102 2.15 -1.53 12.66
C ALA A 102 3.49 -0.86 13.02
N ARG A 103 4.58 -1.43 12.50
CA ARG A 103 5.94 -0.91 12.63
C ARG A 103 6.58 -0.81 11.26
N VAL A 104 7.48 0.15 11.10
CA VAL A 104 8.32 0.23 9.90
C VAL A 104 9.22 -1.01 9.90
N VAL A 105 9.10 -1.79 8.84
CA VAL A 105 9.95 -2.98 8.59
C VAL A 105 10.95 -2.71 7.48
N GLU A 106 10.70 -1.68 6.66
CA GLU A 106 11.63 -1.21 5.64
C GLU A 106 11.46 0.30 5.42
N SER A 107 12.59 0.98 5.19
CA SER A 107 12.64 2.41 4.85
C SER A 107 13.22 2.59 3.45
N ASN A 108 13.05 3.78 2.86
CA ASN A 108 13.51 4.15 1.51
C ASN A 108 12.88 3.31 0.38
N VAL A 109 11.68 2.81 0.61
CA VAL A 109 10.85 2.16 -0.41
C VAL A 109 10.52 3.19 -1.49
N LYS A 110 10.67 2.77 -2.75
CA LYS A 110 10.21 3.52 -3.91
C LYS A 110 9.06 2.77 -4.57
N THR A 111 8.00 3.49 -4.89
CA THR A 111 6.86 2.95 -5.61
C THR A 111 6.60 3.79 -6.86
N THR A 112 6.01 3.15 -7.86
CA THR A 112 5.34 3.84 -8.97
C THR A 112 3.87 4.03 -8.62
N HIS A 113 3.07 4.43 -9.62
CA HIS A 113 1.62 4.48 -9.52
C HIS A 113 1.03 3.19 -8.89
N TYR A 114 0.00 3.36 -8.09
CA TYR A 114 -0.70 2.29 -7.36
C TYR A 114 0.09 1.61 -6.25
N GLY A 115 1.19 2.23 -5.80
CA GLY A 115 2.07 1.66 -4.78
C GLY A 115 2.80 0.41 -5.25
N ILE A 116 2.96 0.25 -6.57
CA ILE A 116 3.73 -0.84 -7.16
C ILE A 116 5.20 -0.58 -6.86
N ARG A 117 5.81 -1.47 -6.09
CA ARG A 117 7.21 -1.34 -5.68
C ARG A 117 8.15 -1.37 -6.89
N VAL A 118 9.05 -0.41 -6.95
CA VAL A 118 10.15 -0.42 -7.92
C VAL A 118 11.08 -1.56 -7.55
N ARG A 119 11.23 -2.53 -8.47
CA ARG A 119 12.31 -3.51 -8.38
C ARG A 119 13.46 -3.00 -9.23
N GLU A 120 14.63 -2.81 -8.62
CA GLU A 120 15.85 -2.81 -9.42
C GLU A 120 15.91 -4.16 -10.11
N ARG A 121 16.17 -4.14 -11.42
CA ARG A 121 16.38 -5.37 -12.18
C ARG A 121 17.59 -6.04 -11.53
N ILE A 122 17.37 -7.14 -10.80
CA ILE A 122 18.46 -8.07 -10.54
C ILE A 122 18.77 -8.63 -11.92
N GLU A 123 19.87 -8.18 -12.52
CA GLU A 123 20.40 -8.84 -13.71
C GLU A 123 20.52 -10.32 -13.33
N PRO A 124 19.92 -11.24 -14.10
CA PRO A 124 20.11 -12.65 -13.82
C PRO A 124 21.63 -12.90 -13.81
N PRO A 125 22.17 -13.63 -12.82
CA PRO A 125 23.58 -14.05 -12.90
C PRO A 125 23.77 -14.70 -14.26
N GLU A 126 24.83 -14.32 -14.99
CA GLU A 126 25.13 -14.90 -16.30
C GLU A 126 24.96 -16.41 -16.22
N SER A 127 23.97 -16.92 -16.95
CA SER A 127 23.68 -18.33 -16.91
C SER A 127 24.85 -19.06 -17.54
N HIS A 128 25.69 -19.70 -16.72
CA HIS A 128 26.50 -20.82 -17.16
C HIS A 128 25.56 -21.99 -17.50
N TYR A 129 24.84 -21.87 -18.63
CA TYR A 129 24.31 -23.05 -19.29
C TYR A 129 25.52 -23.80 -19.84
N VAL A 130 26.00 -24.80 -19.08
CA VAL A 130 26.71 -25.92 -19.69
C VAL A 130 25.66 -26.62 -20.55
N GLU A 131 25.84 -26.60 -21.87
CA GLU A 131 24.99 -27.34 -22.82
C GLU A 131 24.92 -28.80 -22.37
N SER A 132 23.82 -29.18 -21.72
CA SER A 132 23.50 -30.59 -21.53
C SER A 132 23.10 -31.12 -22.89
N ARG A 133 23.96 -31.98 -23.48
CA ARG A 133 23.68 -32.68 -24.73
C ARG A 133 22.30 -33.33 -24.67
N ASN A 134 21.48 -33.05 -25.67
CA ASN A 134 20.17 -33.65 -25.85
C ASN A 134 20.31 -35.16 -26.09
N PRO A 135 19.73 -36.05 -25.24
CA PRO A 135 19.85 -37.50 -25.41
C PRO A 135 19.07 -38.07 -26.61
N ALA A 136 18.41 -37.22 -27.42
CA ALA A 136 17.60 -37.62 -28.56
C ALA A 136 18.30 -37.56 -29.93
N GLU A 137 19.60 -37.24 -30.00
CA GLU A 137 20.32 -37.32 -31.28
C GLU A 137 20.65 -38.80 -31.63
N PRO A 138 20.26 -39.29 -32.83
CA PRO A 138 20.59 -40.64 -33.24
C PRO A 138 22.11 -40.77 -33.40
N ARG A 139 22.69 -41.83 -32.82
CA ARG A 139 24.10 -42.17 -33.03
C ARG A 139 24.34 -42.36 -34.52
N GLN A 140 25.07 -41.42 -35.14
CA GLN A 140 25.64 -41.63 -36.46
C GLN A 140 26.59 -42.83 -36.36
N ARG A 141 26.40 -43.80 -37.27
CA ARG A 141 27.27 -44.97 -37.43
C ARG A 141 28.58 -44.58 -38.08
#